data_AF-A0A2J6HMX1-F1
#
_entry.id   AF-A0A2J6HMX1-F1
#
_cell.length_a   1.000
_cell.length_b   1.000
_cell.length_c   1.000
_cell.angle_alpha   90.00
_cell.angle_beta   90.00
_cell.angle_gamma   90.00
#
_symmetry.space_group_name_H-M   'P 1'
#
loop_
_entity.id
_entity.type
_entity.pdbx_description
1 polymer ?
#
loop_
_entity_poly.entity_id
_entity_poly.type
_entity_poly.pdbx_seq_one_letter_code
_entity_poly.pdbx_strand_id
1 'polypeptide(L)'
;KMSTVHHFHPFTVHFPIALTITGFAVLSIYVLLKKQQQLFNVGLFLIVAALAGMGMAYISGEFFTPKLSGEMHETRELHEFYSKLVSFVTLGGVIFWLLFKNKKPTLALWVFYISVLAATGLILYTGYLGGSLVYDQMIPQELLR
;
A
#
# COMPACT_ATOMS: atom_id res chain seq x y z
N LYS A 1 13.98 -1.33 27.48
CA LYS A 1 14.65 -0.82 26.25
C LYS A 1 13.78 -1.21 25.06
N MET A 2 13.04 -0.27 24.46
CA MET A 2 12.40 -0.50 23.16
C MET A 2 13.48 -0.90 22.18
N SER A 3 13.41 -2.11 21.66
CA SER A 3 14.37 -2.63 20.69
C SER A 3 14.20 -1.90 19.35
N THR A 4 15.31 -1.62 18.68
CA THR A 4 15.37 -0.92 17.37
C THR A 4 14.52 -1.59 16.27
N VAL A 5 14.15 -2.86 16.45
CA VAL A 5 13.31 -3.62 15.53
C VAL A 5 11.85 -3.16 15.50
N HIS A 6 11.32 -2.55 16.56
CA HIS A 6 9.92 -2.09 16.58
C HIS A 6 9.64 -0.92 15.62
N HIS A 7 10.66 -0.15 15.24
CA HIS A 7 10.53 0.93 14.26
C HIS A 7 10.68 0.47 12.82
N PHE A 8 11.08 -0.79 12.60
CA PHE A 8 11.36 -1.30 11.27
C PHE A 8 10.09 -1.41 10.43
N HIS A 9 8.99 -1.89 11.00
CA HIS A 9 7.71 -1.94 10.29
C HIS A 9 7.20 -0.55 9.88
N PRO A 10 7.04 0.43 10.82
CA PRO A 10 6.72 1.81 10.48
C PRO A 10 7.64 2.42 9.42
N PHE A 11 8.95 2.14 9.45
CA PHE A 11 9.86 2.60 8.40
C PHE A 11 9.51 1.99 7.03
N THR A 12 9.36 0.67 6.95
CA THR A 12 9.13 -0.03 5.67
C THR A 12 7.79 0.30 5.02
N VAL A 13 6.74 0.65 5.78
CA VAL A 13 5.42 0.98 5.20
C VAL A 13 5.39 2.31 4.43
N HIS A 14 6.33 3.23 4.67
CA HIS A 14 6.36 4.52 3.94
C HIS A 14 6.67 4.34 2.46
N PHE A 15 7.51 3.36 2.11
CA PHE A 15 7.87 3.09 0.71
C PHE A 15 6.66 2.71 -0.15
N PRO A 16 5.88 1.66 0.16
CA PRO A 16 4.71 1.32 -0.64
C PRO A 16 3.66 2.45 -0.65
N ILE A 17 3.50 3.20 0.44
CA ILE A 17 2.61 4.38 0.46
C ILE A 17 3.05 5.42 -0.57
N ALA A 18 4.28 5.90 -0.48
CA ALA A 18 4.80 6.94 -1.35
C ALA A 18 4.83 6.49 -2.82
N LEU A 19 5.26 5.25 -3.08
CA LEU A 19 5.35 4.69 -4.43
C LEU A 19 3.97 4.46 -5.07
N THR A 20 2.99 3.95 -4.32
CA THR A 20 1.62 3.78 -4.84
C THR A 20 0.98 5.12 -5.17
N ILE A 21 1.06 6.09 -4.27
CA ILE A 21 0.47 7.44 -4.48
C ILE A 21 1.16 8.13 -5.67
N THR A 22 2.50 8.08 -5.73
CA THR A 22 3.25 8.71 -6.83
C THR A 22 3.00 8.00 -8.16
N GLY A 23 2.97 6.66 -8.16
CA GLY A 23 2.64 5.86 -9.32
C GLY A 23 1.24 6.17 -9.85
N PHE A 24 0.25 6.28 -8.97
CA PHE A 24 -1.10 6.70 -9.32
C PHE A 24 -1.14 8.11 -9.92
N ALA A 25 -0.44 9.08 -9.32
CA ALA A 25 -0.37 10.44 -9.86
C ALA A 25 0.24 10.47 -11.26
N VAL A 26 1.35 9.77 -11.49
CA VAL A 26 2.00 9.66 -12.81
C VAL A 26 1.08 8.98 -13.83
N LEU A 27 0.40 7.90 -13.44
CA LEU A 27 -0.58 7.23 -14.31
C LEU A 27 -1.78 8.12 -14.63
N SER A 28 -2.26 8.91 -13.68
CA SER A 28 -3.35 9.88 -13.89
C SER A 28 -2.95 10.95 -14.89
N ILE A 29 -1.72 11.47 -14.79
CA ILE A 29 -1.17 12.41 -15.78
C ILE A 29 -1.14 11.76 -17.17
N TYR A 30 -0.70 10.51 -17.27
CA TYR A 30 -0.70 9.78 -18.55
C TYR A 30 -2.11 9.63 -19.13
N VAL A 31 -3.07 9.13 -18.33
CA VAL A 31 -4.44 8.84 -18.76
C VAL A 31 -5.21 10.12 -19.12
N LEU A 32 -5.14 11.15 -18.27
CA LEU A 32 -5.94 12.37 -18.40
C LEU A 32 -5.39 13.32 -19.47
N LEU A 33 -4.06 13.45 -19.53
CA LEU A 33 -3.41 14.40 -20.45
C LEU A 33 -2.90 13.73 -21.73
N LYS A 34 -3.18 12.43 -21.93
CA LYS A 34 -2.75 11.61 -23.09
C LYS A 34 -1.28 11.83 -23.44
N LYS A 35 -0.42 11.75 -22.42
CA LYS A 35 1.01 12.04 -22.54
C LYS A 35 1.80 10.84 -23.08
N GLN A 36 3.09 11.05 -23.26
CA GLN A 36 4.01 10.08 -23.85
C GLN A 36 4.02 8.73 -23.09
N GLN A 37 4.23 7.64 -23.82
CA GLN A 37 4.27 6.27 -23.30
C GLN A 37 5.30 6.06 -22.17
N GLN A 38 6.35 6.89 -22.13
CA GLN A 38 7.36 6.92 -21.11
C GLN A 38 6.77 7.16 -19.71
N LEU A 39 5.74 8.03 -19.59
CA LEU A 39 5.08 8.26 -18.31
C LEU A 39 4.32 7.02 -17.83
N PHE A 40 3.67 6.29 -18.74
CA PHE A 40 3.05 5.02 -18.38
C PHE A 40 4.08 4.02 -17.84
N ASN A 41 5.24 3.91 -18.50
CA ASN A 41 6.29 2.99 -18.06
C ASN A 41 6.86 3.37 -16.69
N VAL A 42 7.04 4.67 -16.42
CA VAL A 42 7.44 5.17 -15.09
C VAL A 42 6.37 4.84 -14.05
N GLY A 43 5.10 5.11 -14.34
CA GLY A 43 3.98 4.79 -13.45
C GLY A 43 3.92 3.29 -13.14
N LEU A 44 4.01 2.44 -14.17
CA LEU A 44 4.05 0.98 -14.00
C LEU A 44 5.25 0.54 -13.15
N PHE A 45 6.44 1.08 -13.39
CA PHE A 45 7.63 0.79 -12.59
C PHE A 45 7.43 1.14 -11.12
N LEU A 46 6.88 2.32 -10.82
CA LEU A 46 6.59 2.74 -9.45
C LEU A 46 5.60 1.79 -8.75
N ILE A 47 4.57 1.33 -9.45
CA ILE A 47 3.61 0.37 -8.89
C ILE A 47 4.23 -1.00 -8.65
N VAL A 48 5.11 -1.48 -9.53
CA VAL A 48 5.85 -2.74 -9.32
C VAL A 48 6.83 -2.60 -8.14
N ALA A 49 7.52 -1.46 -8.01
CA ALA A 49 8.36 -1.17 -6.86
C ALA A 49 7.54 -1.08 -5.56
N ALA A 50 6.33 -0.52 -5.60
CA ALA A 50 5.41 -0.49 -4.47
C ALA A 50 5.05 -1.91 -4.01
N LEU A 51 4.79 -2.86 -4.92
CA LEU A 51 4.53 -4.26 -4.58
C LEU A 51 5.72 -4.91 -3.84
N ALA A 52 6.95 -4.62 -4.25
CA ALA A 52 8.13 -5.07 -3.51
C ALA A 52 8.18 -4.46 -2.09
N GLY A 53 7.86 -3.17 -1.98
CA GLY A 53 7.71 -2.47 -0.69
C GLY A 53 6.63 -3.07 0.21
N MET A 54 5.48 -3.46 -0.35
CA MET A 54 4.39 -4.14 0.36
C MET A 54 4.86 -5.48 0.92
N GLY A 55 5.65 -6.24 0.15
CA GLY A 55 6.27 -7.48 0.64
C GLY A 55 7.19 -7.26 1.84
N MET A 56 8.06 -6.24 1.77
CA MET A 56 8.91 -5.87 2.92
C MET A 56 8.11 -5.43 4.14
N ALA A 57 7.05 -4.63 3.93
CA ALA A 57 6.14 -4.18 4.97
C ALA A 57 5.36 -5.32 5.63
N TYR A 58 4.93 -6.32 4.84
CA TYR A 58 4.26 -7.50 5.35
C TYR A 58 5.18 -8.33 6.24
N ILE A 59 6.38 -8.66 5.75
CA ILE A 59 7.38 -9.40 6.52
C ILE A 59 7.73 -8.65 7.80
N SER A 60 7.98 -7.35 7.71
CA SER A 60 8.34 -6.57 8.91
C SER A 60 7.19 -6.49 9.92
N GLY A 61 5.94 -6.44 9.44
CA GLY A 61 4.75 -6.46 10.27
C GLY A 61 4.61 -7.77 11.03
N GLU A 62 4.74 -8.90 10.34
CA GLU A 62 4.57 -10.23 10.92
C GLU A 62 5.64 -10.55 11.98
N PHE A 63 6.90 -10.21 11.71
CA PHE A 63 8.02 -10.65 12.54
C PHE A 63 8.50 -9.64 13.58
N PHE A 64 8.22 -8.34 13.41
CA PHE A 64 8.78 -7.28 14.27
C PHE A 64 7.74 -6.43 15.01
N THR A 65 6.44 -6.76 14.92
CA THR A 65 5.40 -6.06 15.69
C THR A 65 4.92 -6.89 16.90
N PRO A 66 4.67 -6.25 18.06
CA PRO A 66 4.16 -6.95 19.23
C PRO A 66 2.71 -7.38 19.02
N LYS A 67 2.31 -8.48 19.68
CA LYS A 67 0.90 -8.86 19.77
C LYS A 67 0.15 -7.83 20.61
N LEU A 68 -1.01 -7.41 20.12
CA LEU A 68 -1.90 -6.46 20.80
C LEU A 68 -3.14 -7.21 21.31
N SER A 69 -3.84 -6.63 22.28
CA SER A 69 -5.04 -7.21 22.90
C SER A 69 -6.13 -6.16 23.05
N GLY A 70 -7.38 -6.59 23.18
CA GLY A 70 -8.54 -5.69 23.32
C GLY A 70 -8.78 -4.87 22.04
N GLU A 71 -9.25 -3.64 22.18
CA GLU A 71 -9.62 -2.77 21.04
C GLU A 71 -8.45 -2.51 20.07
N MET A 72 -7.21 -2.50 20.56
CA MET A 72 -6.01 -2.39 19.72
C MET A 72 -5.82 -3.60 18.80
N HIS A 73 -6.22 -4.79 19.24
CA HIS A 73 -6.18 -5.99 18.40
C HIS A 73 -7.15 -5.86 17.23
N GLU A 74 -8.38 -5.40 17.46
CA GLU A 74 -9.38 -5.22 16.41
C GLU A 74 -8.93 -4.20 15.35
N THR A 75 -8.35 -3.09 15.81
CA THR A 75 -7.82 -2.06 14.91
C THR A 75 -6.64 -2.58 14.09
N ARG A 76 -5.75 -3.38 14.71
CA ARG A 76 -4.65 -4.06 14.04
C ARG A 76 -5.14 -5.07 13.00
N GLU A 77 -6.12 -5.91 13.34
CA GLU A 77 -6.69 -6.89 12.39
C GLU A 77 -7.29 -6.19 11.17
N LEU A 78 -7.99 -5.07 11.39
CA LEU A 78 -8.53 -4.26 10.30
C LEU A 78 -7.40 -3.67 9.43
N HIS A 79 -6.37 -3.11 10.05
CA HIS A 79 -5.19 -2.61 9.35
C HIS A 79 -4.53 -3.71 8.50
N GLU A 80 -4.32 -4.90 9.06
CA GLU A 80 -3.73 -6.04 8.35
C GLU A 80 -4.61 -6.53 7.20
N PHE A 81 -5.93 -6.62 7.41
CA PHE A 81 -6.88 -7.00 6.37
C PHE A 81 -6.81 -6.05 5.18
N TYR A 82 -6.90 -4.74 5.42
CA TYR A 82 -6.83 -3.77 4.33
C TYR A 82 -5.45 -3.72 3.68
N SER A 83 -4.36 -3.91 4.45
CA SER A 83 -3.00 -4.04 3.89
C SER A 83 -2.88 -5.21 2.91
N LYS A 84 -3.44 -6.38 3.26
CA LYS A 84 -3.51 -7.55 2.37
C LYS A 84 -4.36 -7.24 1.14
N LEU A 85 -5.50 -6.57 1.32
CA LEU A 85 -6.39 -6.18 0.21
C LEU A 85 -5.70 -5.23 -0.77
N VAL A 86 -4.98 -4.21 -0.29
CA VAL A 86 -4.14 -3.31 -1.12
C VAL A 86 -3.19 -4.13 -1.98
N SER A 87 -2.49 -5.09 -1.37
CA SER A 87 -1.50 -5.93 -2.04
C SER A 87 -2.14 -6.78 -3.15
N PHE A 88 -3.26 -7.44 -2.86
CA PHE A 88 -3.96 -8.27 -3.84
C PHE A 88 -4.58 -7.46 -4.98
N VAL A 89 -5.18 -6.30 -4.70
CA VAL A 89 -5.76 -5.43 -5.73
C VAL A 89 -4.65 -4.90 -6.65
N THR A 90 -3.53 -4.46 -6.07
CA THR A 90 -2.40 -3.95 -6.84
C THR A 90 -1.78 -5.05 -7.71
N LEU A 91 -1.50 -6.22 -7.12
CA LEU A 91 -0.91 -7.35 -7.82
C LEU A 91 -1.84 -7.87 -8.93
N GLY A 92 -3.14 -7.99 -8.65
CA GLY A 92 -4.15 -8.38 -9.63
C GLY A 92 -4.21 -7.43 -10.82
N GLY A 93 -4.17 -6.12 -10.57
CA GLY A 93 -4.10 -5.11 -11.63
C GLY A 93 -2.85 -5.24 -12.51
N VAL A 94 -1.67 -5.43 -11.90
CA VAL A 94 -0.40 -5.64 -12.62
C VAL A 94 -0.44 -6.93 -13.45
N ILE A 95 -0.88 -8.04 -12.87
CA ILE A 95 -0.98 -9.33 -13.58
C ILE A 95 -1.95 -9.20 -14.76
N PHE A 96 -3.12 -8.59 -14.54
CA PHE A 96 -4.10 -8.38 -15.60
C PHE A 96 -3.52 -7.54 -16.75
N TRP A 97 -2.80 -6.46 -16.44
CA TRP A 97 -2.08 -5.69 -17.45
C TRP A 97 -1.13 -6.57 -18.27
N LEU A 98 -0.27 -7.34 -17.61
CA LEU A 98 0.73 -8.17 -18.28
C LEU A 98 0.11 -9.23 -19.20
N LEU A 99 -1.00 -9.85 -18.78
CA LEU A 99 -1.68 -10.89 -19.55
C LEU A 99 -2.46 -10.33 -20.75
N PHE A 100 -3.02 -9.13 -20.64
CA PHE A 100 -3.99 -8.62 -21.61
C PHE A 100 -3.53 -7.40 -22.41
N LYS A 101 -2.39 -6.77 -22.10
CA LYS A 101 -1.91 -5.56 -22.81
C LYS A 101 -1.80 -5.71 -24.33
N ASN A 102 -1.47 -6.91 -24.83
CA ASN A 102 -1.34 -7.17 -26.27
C ASN A 102 -2.65 -7.62 -26.93
N LYS A 103 -3.63 -8.12 -26.15
CA LYS A 103 -4.89 -8.67 -26.66
C LYS A 103 -6.03 -7.65 -26.60
N LYS A 104 -6.08 -6.89 -25.50
CA LYS A 104 -7.13 -5.92 -25.19
C LYS A 104 -6.49 -4.69 -24.52
N PRO A 105 -5.66 -3.89 -25.23
CA PRO A 105 -4.83 -2.85 -24.63
C PRO A 105 -5.64 -1.82 -23.83
N THR A 106 -6.76 -1.34 -24.37
CA THR A 106 -7.63 -0.36 -23.70
C THR A 106 -8.25 -0.93 -22.43
N LEU A 107 -8.77 -2.16 -22.46
CA LEU A 107 -9.34 -2.80 -21.28
C LEU A 107 -8.27 -3.05 -20.21
N ALA A 108 -7.11 -3.57 -20.64
CA ALA A 108 -5.99 -3.83 -19.74
C ALA A 108 -5.52 -2.55 -19.04
N LEU A 109 -5.43 -1.44 -19.78
CA LEU A 109 -5.05 -0.13 -19.23
C LEU A 109 -6.05 0.33 -18.17
N TRP A 110 -7.35 0.30 -18.48
CA TRP A 110 -8.38 0.76 -17.55
C TRP A 110 -8.49 -0.12 -16.31
N VAL A 111 -8.42 -1.44 -16.45
CA VAL A 111 -8.40 -2.35 -15.30
C VAL A 111 -7.19 -2.06 -14.42
N PHE A 112 -6.00 -1.93 -15.01
CA PHE A 112 -4.79 -1.58 -14.25
C PHE A 112 -4.93 -0.23 -13.54
N TYR A 113 -5.36 0.81 -14.24
CA TYR A 113 -5.55 2.14 -13.68
C TYR A 113 -6.56 2.16 -12.53
N ILE A 114 -7.71 1.50 -12.69
CA ILE A 114 -8.75 1.40 -11.66
C ILE A 114 -8.25 0.60 -10.46
N SER A 115 -7.49 -0.48 -10.67
CA SER A 115 -6.86 -1.23 -9.58
C SER A 115 -5.88 -0.35 -8.79
N VAL A 116 -5.07 0.46 -9.47
CA VAL A 116 -4.13 1.39 -8.81
C VAL A 116 -4.86 2.51 -8.06
N LEU A 117 -5.94 3.06 -8.63
CA LEU A 117 -6.81 4.02 -7.95
C LEU A 117 -7.41 3.43 -6.67
N ALA A 118 -7.98 2.23 -6.76
CA ALA A 118 -8.54 1.53 -5.61
C ALA A 118 -7.46 1.24 -4.56
N ALA A 119 -6.30 0.75 -4.97
CA ALA A 119 -5.16 0.52 -4.08
C ALA A 119 -4.70 1.81 -3.39
N THR A 120 -4.74 2.95 -4.08
CA THR A 120 -4.39 4.26 -3.50
C THR A 120 -5.39 4.69 -2.42
N GLY A 121 -6.69 4.51 -2.65
CA GLY A 121 -7.70 4.77 -1.63
C GLY A 121 -7.55 3.85 -0.42
N LEU A 122 -7.36 2.56 -0.67
CA LEU A 122 -7.19 1.56 0.37
C LEU A 122 -5.92 1.78 1.20
N ILE A 123 -4.78 2.12 0.57
CA ILE A 123 -3.52 2.31 1.30
C ILE A 123 -3.54 3.55 2.19
N LEU A 124 -4.26 4.61 1.77
CA LEU A 124 -4.50 5.78 2.62
C LEU A 124 -5.34 5.41 3.84
N TYR A 125 -6.38 4.59 3.66
CA TYR A 125 -7.19 4.09 4.77
C TYR A 125 -6.42 3.16 5.71
N THR A 126 -5.60 2.25 5.17
CA THR A 126 -4.68 1.42 5.96
C THR A 126 -3.69 2.28 6.75
N GLY A 127 -3.16 3.35 6.14
CA GLY A 127 -2.31 4.32 6.80
C GLY A 127 -3.01 5.06 7.94
N TYR A 128 -4.27 5.46 7.74
CA TYR A 128 -5.12 6.03 8.79
C TYR A 128 -5.28 5.07 9.97
N LEU A 129 -5.62 3.80 9.72
CA LEU A 129 -5.74 2.79 10.78
C LEU A 129 -4.42 2.58 11.54
N GLY A 130 -3.28 2.56 10.82
CA GLY A 130 -1.96 2.47 11.43
C GLY A 130 -1.63 3.70 12.29
N GLY A 131 -2.03 4.89 11.84
CA GLY A 131 -1.92 6.13 12.61
C GLY A 131 -2.76 6.10 13.88
N SER A 132 -4.05 5.72 13.78
CA SER A 132 -4.94 5.62 14.94
C SER A 132 -4.45 4.60 15.97
N LEU A 133 -3.92 3.46 15.52
CA LEU A 133 -3.33 2.47 16.41
C LEU A 133 -2.21 3.09 17.28
N VAL A 134 -1.36 3.92 16.69
CA VAL A 134 -0.25 4.57 17.40
C VAL A 134 -0.74 5.75 18.26
N TYR A 135 -1.42 6.71 17.65
CA TYR A 135 -1.72 8.00 18.28
C TYR A 135 -2.96 7.98 19.18
N ASP A 136 -3.97 7.20 18.81
CA ASP A 136 -5.25 7.20 19.53
C ASP A 136 -5.30 6.09 20.59
N GLN A 137 -4.53 5.02 20.42
CA GLN A 137 -4.59 3.84 21.30
C GLN A 137 -3.30 3.56 22.07
N MET A 138 -2.13 3.51 21.41
CA MET A 138 -0.87 3.19 22.10
C MET A 138 -0.39 4.32 23.00
N ILE A 139 -0.28 5.55 22.50
CA ILE A 139 0.24 6.70 23.28
C ILE A 139 -0.61 6.97 24.54
N PRO A 140 -1.96 7.04 24.47
CA PRO A 140 -2.77 7.26 25.68
C PRO A 140 -2.62 6.17 26.73
N GLN A 141 -2.44 4.91 26.32
CA GLN A 141 -2.21 3.81 27.26
C GLN A 141 -0.84 3.86 27.93
N GLU A 142 0.19 4.35 27.25
CA GLU A 142 1.52 4.57 27.86
C GLU A 142 1.49 5.70 28.90
N LEU A 143 0.69 6.75 28.70
CA LEU A 143 0.54 7.85 29.66
C LEU A 143 -0.22 7.46 30.94
N LEU A 144 -0.97 6.36 30.90
CA LEU A 144 -1.75 5.82 32.02
C LEU A 144 -1.00 4.75 32.83
N ARG A 145 0.22 4.39 32.43
CA ARG A 145 1.11 3.43 33.12
C ARG A 145 2.22 4.14 33.88
#